data_AF-A0A959I3T0-F1
#
_entry.id   AF-A0A959I3T0-F1
#
_cell.length_a   1.000
_cell.length_b   1.000
_cell.length_c   1.000
_cell.angle_alpha   90.00
_cell.angle_beta   90.00
_cell.angle_gamma   90.00
#
_symmetry.space_group_name_H-M   'P 1'
#
loop_
_entity.id
_entity.type
_entity.pdbx_description
1 polymer ?
#
loop_
_entity_poly.entity_id
_entity_poly.type
_entity_poly.pdbx_seq_one_letter_code
_entity_poly.pdbx_strand_id
1 'polypeptide(L)'
;MFKHKKIQIVFSLIAAGGLWMLLIVMGMILPEGSTLHRLIELLGGSSRGLIQALSYALFFYAMFELSEKRKYIRKQQKGFDYGLLPLQDQLVLSPEEVAQIKLNAIRLEKGGQQS
;
A
#
# COMPACT_ATOMS: atom_id res chain seq x y z
N MET A 1 -5.10 13.21 -3.43
CA MET A 1 -4.55 12.38 -4.54
C MET A 1 -3.23 12.88 -5.09
N PHE A 2 -3.10 14.15 -5.53
CA PHE A 2 -1.86 14.67 -6.15
C PHE A 2 -0.64 14.81 -5.21
N LYS A 3 -0.84 15.10 -3.91
CA LYS A 3 0.27 15.22 -2.95
C LYS A 3 1.06 13.91 -2.79
N HIS A 4 0.37 12.77 -2.74
CA HIS A 4 1.02 11.46 -2.65
C HIS A 4 1.82 11.12 -3.91
N LYS A 5 1.28 11.41 -5.10
CA LYS A 5 1.99 11.18 -6.36
C LYS A 5 3.26 12.01 -6.50
N LYS A 6 3.21 13.30 -6.12
CA LYS A 6 4.41 14.17 -6.13
C LYS A 6 5.50 13.64 -5.18
N ILE A 7 5.11 13.20 -4.00
CA ILE A 7 6.02 12.59 -3.03
C ILE A 7 6.66 11.30 -3.59
N GLN A 8 5.86 10.43 -4.23
CA GLN A 8 6.38 9.20 -4.84
C GLN A 8 7.41 9.49 -5.94
N ILE A 9 7.16 10.49 -6.78
CA ILE A 9 8.11 10.90 -7.84
C ILE A 9 9.42 11.40 -7.24
N VAL A 10 9.37 12.22 -6.19
CA VAL A 10 10.58 12.70 -5.51
C VAL A 10 11.35 11.55 -4.89
N PHE A 11 10.68 10.63 -4.19
CA PHE A 11 11.34 9.46 -3.61
C PHE A 11 11.92 8.52 -4.68
N SER A 12 11.24 8.33 -5.81
CA SER A 12 11.77 7.49 -6.89
C SER A 12 13.00 8.10 -7.55
N LEU A 13 13.04 9.42 -7.72
CA LEU A 13 14.21 10.13 -8.23
C LEU A 13 15.39 10.04 -7.26
N ILE A 14 15.16 10.20 -5.96
CA ILE A 14 16.20 10.06 -4.93
C ILE A 14 16.74 8.62 -4.90
N ALA A 15 15.85 7.62 -4.91
CA ALA A 15 16.25 6.21 -4.91
C ALA A 15 17.05 5.84 -6.18
N ALA A 16 16.60 6.30 -7.34
CA ALA A 16 17.30 6.08 -8.61
C ALA A 16 18.65 6.79 -8.67
N GLY A 17 18.71 8.06 -8.24
CA GLY A 17 19.96 8.83 -8.17
C GLY A 17 20.94 8.21 -7.17
N GLY A 18 20.46 7.74 -6.03
CA GLY A 18 21.27 7.04 -5.03
C GLY A 18 21.84 5.73 -5.56
N LEU A 19 21.01 4.90 -6.23
CA LEU A 19 21.48 3.67 -6.87
C LEU A 19 22.50 3.95 -7.97
N TRP A 20 22.24 4.95 -8.81
CA TRP A 20 23.15 5.32 -9.90
C TRP A 20 24.49 5.84 -9.37
N MET A 21 24.47 6.71 -8.36
CA MET A 21 25.69 7.18 -7.69
C MET A 21 26.47 6.01 -7.07
N LEU A 22 25.78 5.08 -6.41
CA LEU A 22 26.40 3.90 -5.82
C LEU A 22 27.10 3.02 -6.88
N LEU A 23 26.46 2.82 -8.03
CA LEU A 23 27.06 2.09 -9.15
C LEU A 23 28.30 2.80 -9.71
N ILE A 24 28.28 4.13 -9.81
CA ILE A 24 29.44 4.92 -10.24
C ILE A 24 30.61 4.75 -9.26
N VAL A 25 30.34 4.87 -7.95
CA VAL A 25 31.36 4.70 -6.91
C VAL A 25 31.94 3.29 -6.94
N MET A 26 31.10 2.25 -7.08
CA MET A 26 31.60 0.88 -7.22
C MET A 26 32.44 0.70 -8.50
N GLY A 27 32.05 1.33 -9.60
CA GLY A 27 32.80 1.30 -10.86
C GLY A 27 34.22 1.86 -10.72
N MET A 28 34.39 2.93 -9.92
CA MET A 28 35.70 3.55 -9.67
C MET A 28 36.63 2.72 -8.76
N ILE A 29 36.08 1.90 -7.87
CA ILE A 29 36.86 1.10 -6.92
C ILE A 29 37.33 -0.22 -7.56
N LEU A 30 36.58 -0.72 -8.55
CA LEU A 30 36.89 -1.99 -9.20
C LEU A 30 38.06 -1.88 -10.18
N PRO A 31 38.95 -2.89 -10.24
CA PRO A 31 40.07 -2.90 -11.18
C PRO A 31 39.60 -2.81 -12.63
N GLU A 32 40.23 -1.91 -13.40
CA GLU A 32 39.98 -1.81 -14.84
C GLU A 32 40.28 -3.15 -15.53
N GLY A 33 39.32 -3.64 -16.33
CA GLY A 33 39.42 -4.93 -17.03
C GLY A 33 38.85 -6.14 -16.27
N SER A 34 38.45 -5.98 -15.00
CA SER A 34 37.71 -7.01 -14.26
C SER A 34 36.35 -7.28 -14.90
N THR A 35 35.91 -8.55 -14.91
CA THR A 35 34.54 -8.93 -15.31
C THR A 35 33.48 -8.18 -14.49
N LEU A 36 33.75 -7.95 -13.20
CA LEU A 36 32.85 -7.20 -12.32
C LEU A 36 32.79 -5.72 -12.70
N HIS A 37 33.92 -5.13 -13.09
CA HIS A 37 33.95 -3.75 -13.56
C HIS A 37 33.07 -3.58 -14.80
N ARG A 38 33.18 -4.49 -15.78
CA ARG A 38 32.34 -4.48 -16.98
C ARG A 38 30.85 -4.63 -16.68
N LEU A 39 30.48 -5.49 -15.72
CA LEU A 39 29.07 -5.64 -15.31
C LEU A 39 28.53 -4.36 -14.68
N ILE A 40 29.31 -3.70 -13.83
CA ILE A 40 28.91 -2.43 -13.22
C ILE A 40 28.82 -1.32 -14.27
N GLU A 41 29.74 -1.29 -15.23
CA GLU A 41 29.72 -0.36 -16.35
C GLU A 41 28.46 -0.53 -17.20
N LEU A 42 28.07 -1.78 -17.50
CA LEU A 42 26.84 -2.14 -18.21
C LEU A 42 25.57 -1.80 -17.43
N LEU A 43 25.63 -1.78 -16.09
CA LEU A 43 24.54 -1.30 -15.24
C LEU A 43 24.50 0.22 -15.13
N GLY A 44 25.38 0.94 -15.82
CA GLY A 44 25.39 2.41 -15.82
C GLY A 44 26.27 3.01 -14.73
N GLY A 45 27.19 2.24 -14.15
CA GLY A 45 28.25 2.74 -13.26
C GLY A 45 29.35 3.56 -13.97
N SER A 46 29.09 4.04 -15.18
CA SER A 46 29.92 5.00 -15.90
C SER A 46 29.21 6.33 -16.04
N SER A 47 29.97 7.40 -16.31
CA SER A 47 29.44 8.74 -16.56
C SER A 47 28.48 8.83 -17.75
N ARG A 48 28.46 7.81 -18.62
CA ARG A 48 27.54 7.69 -19.77
C ARG A 48 26.21 7.01 -19.42
N GLY A 49 26.05 6.50 -18.21
CA GLY A 49 24.89 5.72 -17.74
C GLY A 49 23.58 6.50 -17.52
N LEU A 50 23.38 7.65 -18.19
CA LEU A 50 22.18 8.48 -18.04
C LEU A 50 20.88 7.72 -18.38
N ILE A 51 20.93 6.83 -19.37
CA ILE A 51 19.77 6.02 -19.75
C ILE A 51 19.42 5.05 -18.63
N GLN A 52 20.40 4.34 -18.05
CA GLN A 52 20.15 3.48 -16.87
C GLN A 52 19.59 4.28 -15.70
N ALA A 53 20.11 5.50 -15.44
CA ALA A 53 19.59 6.37 -14.38
C ALA A 53 18.09 6.69 -14.55
N LEU A 54 17.67 7.01 -15.78
CA LEU A 54 16.25 7.21 -16.11
C LEU A 54 15.44 5.92 -15.97
N SER A 55 15.98 4.78 -16.42
CA SER A 55 15.33 3.48 -16.25
C SER A 55 15.12 3.14 -14.77
N TYR A 56 16.09 3.43 -13.90
CA TYR A 56 15.93 3.26 -12.46
C TYR A 56 14.86 4.17 -11.87
N ALA A 57 14.77 5.42 -12.31
CA ALA A 57 13.72 6.34 -11.86
C ALA A 57 12.31 5.81 -12.21
N LEU A 58 12.12 5.33 -13.45
CA LEU A 58 10.88 4.72 -13.89
C LEU A 58 10.57 3.42 -13.13
N PHE A 59 11.59 2.58 -12.90
CA PHE A 59 11.45 1.35 -12.15
C PHE A 59 10.98 1.59 -10.71
N PHE A 60 11.65 2.48 -9.97
CA PHE A 60 11.26 2.80 -8.60
C PHE A 60 9.89 3.46 -8.53
N TYR A 61 9.57 4.35 -9.47
CA TYR A 61 8.24 4.95 -9.56
C TYR A 61 7.15 3.87 -9.73
N ALA A 62 7.32 2.96 -10.70
CA ALA A 62 6.37 1.88 -10.94
C ALA A 62 6.24 0.93 -9.73
N MET A 63 7.36 0.64 -9.05
CA MET A 63 7.38 -0.21 -7.86
C MET A 63 6.61 0.42 -6.69
N PHE A 64 6.77 1.73 -6.48
CA PHE A 64 6.01 2.46 -5.47
C PHE A 64 4.52 2.55 -5.81
N GLU A 65 4.17 2.81 -7.08
CA GLU A 65 2.78 2.83 -7.53
C GLU A 65 2.12 1.45 -7.35
N LEU A 66 2.81 0.38 -7.71
CA LEU A 66 2.33 -1.00 -7.52
C LEU A 66 2.13 -1.33 -6.04
N SER A 67 3.06 -0.90 -5.18
CA SER A 67 2.97 -1.09 -3.74
C SER A 67 1.77 -0.37 -3.12
N GLU A 68 1.45 0.84 -3.59
CA GLU A 68 0.25 1.58 -3.15
C GLU A 68 -1.03 0.86 -3.58
N LYS A 69 -1.12 0.42 -4.84
CA LYS A 69 -2.27 -0.35 -5.35
C LYS A 69 -2.45 -1.65 -4.58
N ARG A 70 -1.36 -2.35 -4.27
CA ARG A 70 -1.39 -3.57 -3.45
C ARG A 70 -1.91 -3.31 -2.03
N LYS A 71 -1.51 -2.20 -1.40
CA LYS A 71 -2.04 -1.79 -0.08
C LYS A 71 -3.53 -1.49 -0.15
N TYR A 72 -3.98 -0.81 -1.20
CA TYR A 72 -5.40 -0.55 -1.42
C TYR A 72 -6.20 -1.85 -1.57
N ILE A 73 -5.76 -2.77 -2.44
CA ILE A 73 -6.40 -4.09 -2.62
C ILE A 73 -6.46 -4.86 -1.30
N ARG A 74 -5.35 -4.90 -0.55
CA ARG A 74 -5.32 -5.59 0.75
C ARG A 74 -6.26 -4.93 1.77
N LYS A 75 -6.42 -3.61 1.74
CA LYS A 75 -7.40 -2.91 2.59
C LYS A 75 -8.82 -3.31 2.22
N GLN A 76 -9.12 -3.41 0.92
CA GLN A 76 -10.42 -3.89 0.45
C GLN A 76 -10.66 -5.34 0.89
N GLN A 77 -9.71 -6.24 0.65
CA GLN A 77 -9.78 -7.65 1.07
C GLN A 77 -10.03 -7.80 2.58
N LYS A 78 -9.35 -7.02 3.43
CA LYS A 78 -9.65 -7.01 4.87
C LYS A 78 -11.10 -6.65 5.17
N GLY A 79 -11.72 -5.75 4.41
CA GLY A 79 -13.14 -5.44 4.55
C GLY A 79 -14.06 -6.62 4.25
N PHE A 80 -13.70 -7.45 3.27
CA PHE A 80 -14.39 -8.72 2.98
C PHE A 80 -14.16 -9.74 4.10
N ASP A 81 -12.91 -9.90 4.56
CA ASP A 81 -12.55 -10.88 5.61
C ASP A 81 -13.15 -10.54 6.97
N TYR A 82 -13.32 -9.25 7.29
CA TYR A 82 -13.98 -8.80 8.53
C TYR A 82 -15.51 -8.94 8.49
N GLY A 83 -16.09 -9.51 7.42
CA GLY A 83 -17.54 -9.69 7.31
C GLY A 83 -18.32 -8.37 7.31
N LEU A 84 -17.68 -7.26 6.91
CA LEU A 84 -18.32 -5.93 6.85
C LEU A 84 -19.29 -5.81 5.66
N LEU A 85 -19.29 -6.79 4.75
CA LEU A 85 -20.40 -6.97 3.83
C LEU A 85 -21.48 -7.77 4.55
N PRO A 86 -22.68 -7.19 4.78
CA PRO A 86 -23.77 -7.91 5.41
C PRO A 86 -24.15 -9.08 4.49
N LEU A 87 -23.71 -10.28 4.86
CA LEU A 87 -24.09 -11.55 4.25
C LEU A 87 -25.37 -12.13 4.88
N GLN A 88 -25.81 -11.53 5.98
CA GLN A 88 -27.07 -11.85 6.64
C GLN A 88 -27.99 -10.67 6.41
N ASP A 89 -29.20 -10.96 5.92
CA ASP A 89 -30.30 -10.00 5.85
C ASP A 89 -30.34 -9.25 7.18
N GLN A 90 -30.04 -7.96 7.12
CA GLN A 90 -30.25 -7.07 8.23
C GLN A 90 -31.72 -7.22 8.59
N LEU A 91 -32.03 -7.80 9.76
CA LEU A 91 -33.38 -7.84 10.30
C LEU A 91 -33.77 -6.39 10.57
N VAL A 92 -34.30 -5.74 9.53
CA VAL A 92 -34.97 -4.46 9.63
C VAL A 92 -36.24 -4.78 10.38
N LEU A 93 -36.15 -4.75 11.71
CA LEU A 93 -37.32 -4.88 12.56
C LEU A 93 -38.30 -3.80 12.14
N SER A 94 -39.48 -4.24 11.72
CA SER A 94 -40.60 -3.35 11.44
C SER A 94 -40.92 -2.52 12.70
N PRO A 95 -41.46 -1.30 12.54
CA PRO A 95 -41.84 -0.47 13.68
C PRO A 95 -42.72 -1.19 14.71
N GLU A 96 -43.61 -2.09 14.25
CA GLU A 96 -44.41 -2.98 15.08
C GLU A 96 -43.55 -3.91 15.97
N GLU A 97 -42.53 -4.57 15.42
CA GLU A 97 -41.67 -5.50 16.17
C GLU A 97 -40.87 -4.75 17.26
N VAL A 98 -40.41 -3.54 16.98
CA VAL A 98 -39.73 -2.69 17.97
C VAL A 98 -40.69 -2.28 19.09
N ALA A 99 -41.94 -1.95 18.77
CA ALA A 99 -42.95 -1.62 19.77
C ALA A 99 -43.27 -2.82 20.68
N GLN A 100 -43.37 -4.01 20.10
CA GLN A 100 -43.65 -5.24 20.84
C GLN A 100 -42.52 -5.63 21.79
N ILE A 101 -41.26 -5.48 21.36
CA ILE A 101 -40.08 -5.69 22.22
C ILE A 101 -40.07 -4.69 23.38
N LYS A 102 -40.35 -3.39 23.13
CA LYS A 102 -40.46 -2.37 24.20
C LYS A 102 -41.55 -2.70 25.21
N LEU A 103 -42.72 -3.12 24.74
CA LEU A 103 -43.84 -3.51 25.61
C LEU A 103 -43.49 -4.72 26.47
N ASN A 104 -42.79 -5.71 25.92
CA ASN A 104 -42.34 -6.89 26.65
C ASN A 104 -41.26 -6.56 27.70
N ALA A 105 -40.32 -5.67 27.38
CA ALA A 105 -39.31 -5.21 28.34
C ALA A 105 -39.94 -4.49 29.55
N ILE A 106 -40.91 -3.60 29.30
CA ILE A 106 -41.64 -2.90 30.37
C ILE A 106 -42.44 -3.88 31.25
N ARG A 107 -43.01 -4.93 30.66
CA ARG A 107 -43.73 -5.98 31.42
C ARG A 107 -42.80 -6.81 32.30
N LEU A 108 -41.59 -7.12 31.81
CA LEU A 108 -40.56 -7.82 32.58
C LEU A 108 -40.06 -6.98 33.76
N GLU A 109 -39.84 -5.67 33.57
CA GLU A 109 -39.46 -4.76 34.67
C GLU A 109 -40.56 -4.64 35.74
N LYS A 110 -41.83 -4.54 35.31
CA LYS A 110 -42.97 -4.50 36.23
C LYS A 110 -43.20 -5.83 36.96
N GLY A 111 -42.89 -6.96 36.32
CA GLY A 111 -42.97 -8.29 36.93
C GLY A 111 -41.83 -8.57 37.92
N GLY A 112 -40.62 -8.06 37.64
CA GLY A 112 -39.45 -8.21 38.51
C GLY A 112 -39.45 -7.31 39.76
N GLN A 113 -40.28 -6.26 39.80
CA GLN A 113 -40.44 -5.38 40.97
C GLN A 113 -41.49 -5.87 41.99
N GLN A 114 -42.09 -7.04 41.78
CA GLN A 114 -43.06 -7.65 42.72
C GLN A 114 -42.55 -8.96 43.35
N SER A 115 -41.24 -9.22 43.36
CA SER A 115 -40.61 -10.31 44.11
C SER A 115 -39.54 -9.78 45.07
#